data_AF-A0A143Y6Y2-F1
#
_entry.id   AF-A0A143Y6Y2-F1
#
_cell.length_a   1.000
_cell.length_b   1.000
_cell.length_c   1.000
_cell.angle_alpha   90.00
_cell.angle_beta   90.00
_cell.angle_gamma   90.00
#
_symmetry.space_group_name_H-M   'P 1'
#
loop_
_entity.id
_entity.type
_entity.pdbx_description
1 polymer ?
#
loop_
_entity_poly.entity_id
_entity_poly.type
_entity_poly.pdbx_seq_one_letter_code
_entity_poly.pdbx_strand_id
1 'polypeptide(L)' 'MKFDFKPVVSTLMRVLIFLLLASILFSAGLMVGYGVLGDGNPKLVFEKQTWEHILNFIR' A
#
# COMPACT_ATOMS: atom_id res chain seq x y z
N MET A 1 32.41 -20.07 -14.54
CA MET A 1 31.68 -18.81 -14.22
C MET A 1 31.20 -18.91 -12.78
N LYS A 2 31.78 -18.15 -11.84
CA LYS A 2 31.30 -18.10 -10.45
C LYS A 2 30.31 -16.93 -10.36
N PHE A 3 29.02 -17.23 -10.36
CA PHE A 3 27.99 -16.22 -10.12
C PHE A 3 28.01 -15.82 -8.64
N ASP A 4 28.31 -14.55 -8.36
CA ASP A 4 28.27 -14.01 -7.00
C ASP A 4 26.88 -13.41 -6.76
N PHE A 5 26.03 -14.13 -6.03
CA PHE A 5 24.63 -13.75 -5.78
C PHE A 5 24.46 -12.73 -4.65
N LYS A 6 25.52 -12.47 -3.87
CA LYS A 6 25.50 -11.51 -2.76
C LYS A 6 24.95 -10.11 -3.12
N PRO A 7 25.37 -9.46 -4.23
CA PRO A 7 24.82 -8.15 -4.61
C PRO A 7 23.34 -8.20 -4.99
N VAL A 8 22.88 -9.30 -5.59
CA VAL A 8 21.48 -9.47 -6.02
C VAL A 8 20.57 -9.56 -4.79
N VAL A 9 20.94 -10.39 -3.81
CA VAL A 9 20.18 -10.55 -2.56
C VAL A 9 20.15 -9.23 -1.78
N SER A 10 21.28 -8.52 -1.70
CA SER A 10 21.34 -7.20 -1.04
C SER A 10 20.42 -6.16 -1.69
N THR A 11 20.37 -6.15 -3.03
CA THR A 11 19.51 -5.23 -3.79
C THR A 11 18.03 -5.59 -3.63
N LEU A 12 17.67 -6.87 -3.71
CA LEU A 12 16.30 -7.34 -3.50
C LEU A 12 15.79 -7.00 -2.10
N MET A 13 16.64 -7.10 -1.08
CA MET A 13 16.26 -6.72 0.28
C MET A 13 15.98 -5.22 0.42
N ARG A 14 16.77 -4.35 -0.25
CA ARG A 14 16.48 -2.91 -0.32
C ARG A 14 15.17 -2.62 -1.03
N VAL A 15 14.91 -3.28 -2.16
CA VAL A 15 13.66 -3.12 -2.92
C VAL A 15 12.46 -3.55 -2.06
N LEU A 16 12.57 -4.65 -1.33
CA LEU A 16 11.52 -5.13 -0.44
C LEU A 16 11.19 -4.12 0.67
N ILE A 17 12.22 -3.54 1.29
CA ILE A 17 12.05 -2.48 2.31
C ILE A 17 11.38 -1.24 1.70
N PHE A 18 11.77 -0.87 0.48
CA PHE A 18 11.18 0.27 -0.22
C PHE A 18 9.70 0.02 -0.56
N LEU A 19 9.34 -1.19 -1.00
CA LEU A 19 7.96 -1.59 -1.25
C LEU A 19 7.12 -1.59 0.04
N LEU A 20 7.67 -2.05 1.15
CA LEU A 20 7.03 -1.97 2.46
C LEU A 20 6.73 -0.53 2.86
N LEU A 21 7.73 0.36 2.75
CA LEU A 21 7.56 1.79 3.01
C LEU A 21 6.50 2.41 2.09
N ALA A 22 6.55 2.10 0.79
CA ALA A 22 5.57 2.57 -0.18
C ALA A 22 4.14 2.10 0.16
N SER A 23 3.98 0.84 0.58
CA SER A 23 2.69 0.30 1.03
C SER A 23 2.16 1.03 2.26
N ILE A 24 3.02 1.33 3.24
CA ILE A 24 2.64 2.08 4.45
C ILE A 24 2.21 3.51 4.09
N LEU A 25 2.99 4.20 3.25
CA LEU A 25 2.64 5.55 2.78
C LEU A 25 1.34 5.55 1.97
N PHE A 26 1.12 4.53 1.15
CA PHE A 26 -0.10 4.37 0.38
C PHE A 26 -1.31 4.18 1.29
N SER A 27 -1.24 3.26 2.27
CA SER A 27 -2.29 3.07 3.26
C SER A 27 -2.54 4.35 4.07
N ALA A 28 -1.49 5.06 4.50
CA ALA A 28 -1.64 6.34 5.19
C ALA A 28 -2.33 7.39 4.31
N GLY A 29 -1.97 7.47 3.02
CA GLY A 29 -2.62 8.35 2.04
C GLY A 29 -4.09 8.04 1.86
N LEU A 30 -4.46 6.74 1.78
CA LEU A 30 -5.86 6.31 1.74
C LEU A 30 -6.62 6.66 3.01
N MET A 31 -6.01 6.46 4.19
CA MET A 31 -6.60 6.82 5.48
C MET A 31 -6.83 8.32 5.59
N VAL A 32 -5.90 9.15 5.12
CA VAL A 32 -6.03 10.61 5.09
C VAL A 32 -7.08 11.03 4.07
N GLY A 33 -7.07 10.47 2.85
CA GLY A 33 -8.04 10.80 1.81
C GLY A 33 -9.47 10.43 2.21
N TYR A 34 -9.69 9.19 2.65
CA TYR A 34 -11.01 8.72 3.08
C TYR A 34 -11.46 9.36 4.39
N GLY A 35 -10.53 9.55 5.33
CA GLY A 35 -10.82 10.03 6.67
C GLY A 35 -11.00 11.54 6.77
N VAL A 36 -10.14 12.31 6.12
CA VAL A 36 -10.13 13.79 6.23
C VAL A 36 -11.00 14.43 5.16
N LEU A 37 -11.02 13.90 3.92
CA LEU A 37 -11.83 14.48 2.84
C LEU A 37 -13.22 13.83 2.72
N GLY A 38 -13.38 12.59 3.20
CA GLY A 38 -14.60 11.80 3.02
C GLY A 38 -15.53 11.70 4.23
N ASP A 39 -15.24 12.40 5.34
CA ASP A 39 -15.97 12.30 6.63
C ASP A 39 -16.09 10.85 7.19
N GLY A 40 -15.34 9.91 6.61
CA GLY A 40 -15.38 8.50 6.96
C GLY A 40 -14.40 8.15 8.08
N ASN A 41 -14.62 7.04 8.79
CA ASN A 41 -13.61 6.55 9.72
C ASN A 41 -12.35 6.10 8.95
N PRO A 42 -11.14 6.60 9.26
CA PRO A 42 -9.91 6.23 8.55
C PRO A 42 -9.60 4.73 8.59
N LYS A 43 -10.21 3.98 9.52
CA LYS A 43 -10.04 2.52 9.63
C LYS A 43 -10.84 1.76 8.56
N LEU A 44 -11.84 2.39 7.95
CA LEU A 44 -12.73 1.75 6.98
C LEU A 44 -12.04 1.49 5.63
N VAL A 45 -10.89 2.12 5.32
CA VAL A 45 -10.12 1.78 4.09
C VAL A 45 -9.57 0.36 4.10
N PHE A 46 -9.50 -0.31 5.26
CA PHE A 46 -9.17 -1.73 5.37
C PHE A 46 -10.41 -2.64 5.30
N GLU A 47 -11.62 -2.09 5.34
CA GLU A 47 -12.87 -2.85 5.22
C GLU A 47 -13.17 -3.14 3.75
N LYS A 48 -13.48 -4.40 3.43
CA LYS A 48 -13.89 -4.80 2.07
C LYS A 48 -15.13 -4.02 1.60
N GLN A 49 -16.04 -3.71 2.52
CA GLN A 49 -17.30 -3.02 2.22
C GLN A 49 -17.06 -1.62 1.61
N THR A 50 -16.04 -0.89 2.04
CA THR A 50 -15.70 0.42 1.48
C THR A 50 -15.28 0.32 0.01
N TRP A 51 -14.48 -0.70 -0.32
CA TRP A 51 -14.09 -0.96 -1.71
C TRP A 51 -15.25 -1.41 -2.57
N GLU A 52 -16.15 -2.25 -2.04
CA GLU A 52 -17.40 -2.60 -2.73
C GLU A 52 -18.24 -1.35 -3.00
N HIS A 53 -18.34 -0.43 -2.04
CA HIS A 53 -19.09 0.81 -2.21
C HIS A 53 -18.47 1.71 -3.30
N ILE A 54 -17.14 1.88 -3.30
CA ILE A 54 -16.41 2.65 -4.33
C ILE A 54 -16.57 2.00 -5.72
N LEU A 55 -16.42 0.68 -5.82
CA LEU A 55 -16.56 -0.04 -7.08
C LEU A 55 -18.00 0.01 -7.61
N ASN A 56 -18.99 -0.04 -6.72
CA ASN A 56 -20.40 0.14 -7.08
C ASN A 56 -20.71 1.59 -7.48
N PHE A 57 -19.99 2.58 -6.94
CA PHE A 57 -20.13 3.98 -7.35
C PHE A 57 -19.55 4.23 -8.75
N ILE A 58 -18.46 3.55 -9.10
CA ILE A 58 -17.82 3.65 -10.42
C ILE A 58 -18.62 2.88 -11.49
N ARG A 59 -19.23 1.75 -11.12
CA ARG A 59 -20.10 0.96 -12.01
C ARG A 59 -21.36 1.73 -12.38
#